data_AF-A0A182T904-F1
#
_entry.id   AF-A0A182T904-F1
#
_cell.length_a   1.000
_cell.length_b   1.000
_cell.length_c   1.000
_cell.angle_alpha   90.00
_cell.angle_beta   90.00
_cell.angle_gamma   90.00
#
_symmetry.space_group_name_H-M   'P 1'
#
loop_
_entity.id
_entity.type
_entity.pdbx_description
1 polymer ?
#
loop_
_entity_poly.entity_id
_entity_poly.type
_entity_poly.pdbx_seq_one_letter_code
_entity_poly.pdbx_strand_id
1 'polypeptide(L)'
;MKWFLILAFVGQTVAYTIPAVRFEYPTARGFRASIPDTPGLQLFAFHARLNKPFERFEEGDYTEDVTAPDDEGLWTYDTNKPALPNGTIIYYWVYVQFADQGYWLTDKKHTVLRTKATVAPKRTTSTTTTTTTTTTTTVPPCPHTLTTYNGGKTTCAGKLIFEDTFEQGSFAPKWQHELRIPLDTDSAEFVSYQNLPENSYIAAGRLVIVPTLVNMNADYTDERIRTGELVLDGCTSPTNNPYECQRKAARSTILPPVVSAKLNTKNHFRFRYGRVEIRAKLPKGDWIFPRKT
;
A
#
# COMPACT_ATOMS: atom_id res chain seq x y z
N MET A 1 53.84 43.01 3.16
CA MET A 1 52.88 42.10 2.50
C MET A 1 52.55 40.99 3.49
N LYS A 2 51.32 40.91 4.01
CA LYS A 2 50.87 39.80 4.88
C LYS A 2 50.31 38.70 3.99
N TRP A 3 50.97 37.55 3.96
CA TRP A 3 50.45 36.32 3.35
C TRP A 3 49.50 35.64 4.32
N PHE A 4 48.24 35.45 3.91
CA PHE A 4 47.31 34.56 4.60
C PHE A 4 47.48 33.15 4.03
N LEU A 5 47.97 32.23 4.87
CA LEU A 5 47.92 30.80 4.62
C LEU A 5 46.48 30.31 4.83
N ILE A 6 45.83 29.91 3.75
CA ILE A 6 44.56 29.18 3.81
C ILE A 6 44.90 27.71 4.05
N LEU A 7 44.70 27.24 5.28
CA LEU A 7 44.69 25.80 5.56
C LEU A 7 43.40 25.21 5.00
N ALA A 8 43.51 24.51 3.88
CA ALA A 8 42.44 23.65 3.38
C ALA A 8 42.36 22.41 4.27
N PHE A 9 41.36 22.34 5.15
CA PHE A 9 40.99 21.11 5.82
C PHE A 9 40.39 20.17 4.76
N VAL A 10 41.18 19.20 4.30
CA VAL A 10 40.66 18.04 3.58
C VAL A 10 39.95 17.18 4.61
N GLY A 11 38.67 17.45 4.85
CA GLY A 11 37.81 16.60 5.64
C GLY A 11 37.61 15.29 4.89
N GLN A 12 38.17 14.19 5.41
CA GLN A 12 37.77 12.86 4.97
C GLN A 12 36.30 12.64 5.32
N THR A 13 35.44 12.62 4.32
CA THR A 13 34.05 12.22 4.47
C THR A 13 34.00 10.70 4.65
N VAL A 14 33.84 10.24 5.88
CA VAL A 14 33.53 8.83 6.14
C VAL A 14 32.10 8.61 5.67
N ALA A 15 31.92 7.78 4.64
CA ALA A 15 30.59 7.40 4.17
C ALA A 15 29.84 6.65 5.28
N TYR A 16 28.58 7.03 5.52
CA TYR A 16 27.75 6.37 6.52
C TYR A 16 27.55 4.89 6.16
N THR A 17 27.61 4.02 7.18
CA THR A 17 27.40 2.57 7.01
C THR A 17 26.20 2.15 7.84
N ILE A 18 25.23 1.49 7.20
CA ILE A 18 24.02 1.00 7.87
C ILE A 18 24.41 -0.10 8.89
N PRO A 19 24.03 0.05 10.18
CA PRO A 19 24.27 -0.98 11.19
C PRO A 19 23.57 -2.30 10.87
N ALA A 20 24.00 -3.38 11.55
CA ALA A 20 23.29 -4.65 11.44
C ALA A 20 21.86 -4.54 12.00
N VAL A 21 20.88 -5.02 11.23
CA VAL A 21 19.47 -5.06 11.66
C VAL A 21 19.28 -6.11 12.75
N ARG A 22 18.74 -5.70 13.89
CA ARG A 22 18.37 -6.58 15.01
C ARG A 22 16.95 -7.09 14.82
N PHE A 23 16.76 -8.40 14.98
CA PHE A 23 15.44 -9.02 14.95
C PHE A 23 15.03 -9.51 16.34
N GLU A 24 13.79 -9.23 16.74
CA GLU A 24 13.24 -9.66 18.03
C GLU A 24 11.83 -10.22 17.89
N TYR A 25 11.44 -11.09 18.82
CA TYR A 25 10.12 -11.74 18.84
C TYR A 25 9.41 -11.56 20.19
N PRO A 26 9.15 -10.30 20.60
CA PRO A 26 8.75 -9.98 21.98
C PRO A 26 7.32 -10.40 22.32
N THR A 27 6.43 -10.56 21.34
CA THR A 27 5.02 -10.90 21.59
C THR A 27 4.66 -12.30 21.06
N ALA A 28 3.47 -12.78 21.39
CA ALA A 28 2.94 -14.03 20.83
C ALA A 28 2.69 -13.96 19.31
N ARG A 29 2.75 -12.76 18.72
CA ARG A 29 2.57 -12.46 17.29
C ARG A 29 3.72 -11.57 16.78
N GLY A 30 3.92 -11.57 15.48
CA GLY A 30 4.81 -10.63 14.82
C GLY A 30 6.30 -10.75 15.18
N PHE A 31 7.04 -9.74 14.77
CA PHE A 31 8.47 -9.56 15.05
C PHE A 31 8.83 -8.08 14.96
N ARG A 32 9.97 -7.71 15.54
CA ARG A 32 10.58 -6.38 15.38
C ARG A 32 11.86 -6.47 14.58
N ALA A 33 12.12 -5.47 13.75
CA ALA A 33 13.39 -5.27 13.06
C ALA A 33 13.87 -3.84 13.33
N SER A 34 15.08 -3.66 13.88
CA SER A 34 15.55 -2.33 14.27
C SER A 34 17.03 -2.07 14.03
N ILE A 35 17.38 -0.78 13.94
CA ILE A 35 18.76 -0.27 13.94
C ILE A 35 18.89 0.85 15.00
N PRO A 36 20.07 1.06 15.59
CA PRO A 36 20.30 2.16 16.53
C PRO A 36 20.25 3.51 15.81
N ASP A 37 19.75 4.52 16.51
CA ASP A 37 19.81 5.90 16.04
C ASP A 37 21.26 6.40 15.90
N THR A 38 21.49 7.25 14.91
CA THR A 38 22.77 7.92 14.68
C THR A 38 22.47 9.38 14.30
N PRO A 39 23.11 10.39 14.93
CA PRO A 39 22.84 11.78 14.64
C PRO A 39 22.95 12.10 13.14
N GLY A 40 21.85 12.56 12.54
CA GLY A 40 21.73 12.80 11.10
C GLY A 40 20.91 11.75 10.35
N LEU A 41 20.52 10.67 11.00
CA LEU A 41 19.56 9.69 10.49
C LEU A 41 18.14 10.31 10.45
N GLN A 42 17.48 10.22 9.30
CA GLN A 42 16.19 10.86 9.03
C GLN A 42 15.10 9.86 8.63
N LEU A 43 15.48 8.67 8.17
CA LEU A 43 14.55 7.65 7.69
C LEU A 43 15.20 6.27 7.79
N PHE A 44 14.41 5.29 8.22
CA PHE A 44 14.71 3.86 8.15
C PHE A 44 13.54 3.15 7.46
N ALA A 45 13.75 2.73 6.22
CA ALA A 45 12.79 1.94 5.46
C ALA A 45 13.21 0.47 5.50
N PHE A 46 12.35 -0.38 6.04
CA PHE A 46 12.58 -1.81 6.17
C PHE A 46 11.66 -2.57 5.20
N HIS A 47 12.21 -3.52 4.46
CA HIS A 47 11.49 -4.32 3.48
C HIS A 47 11.88 -5.79 3.61
N ALA A 48 10.90 -6.69 3.74
CA ALA A 48 11.19 -8.10 3.89
C ALA A 48 10.14 -9.03 3.29
N ARG A 49 10.58 -10.22 2.86
CA ARG A 49 9.77 -11.34 2.39
C ARG A 49 10.12 -12.63 3.10
N LEU A 50 9.18 -13.56 3.14
CA LEU A 50 9.40 -14.86 3.76
C LEU A 50 9.73 -15.93 2.73
N ASN A 51 10.78 -16.70 3.01
CA ASN A 51 11.20 -17.91 2.31
C ASN A 51 11.50 -17.76 0.80
N LYS A 52 11.36 -16.57 0.22
CA LYS A 52 11.74 -16.23 -1.16
C LYS A 52 12.66 -14.99 -1.18
N PRO A 53 13.85 -15.06 -1.82
CA PRO A 53 14.72 -13.91 -2.00
C PRO A 53 14.08 -12.87 -2.91
N PHE A 54 14.51 -11.61 -2.79
CA PHE A 54 14.14 -10.53 -3.71
C PHE A 54 14.73 -10.77 -5.11
N GLU A 55 13.94 -10.53 -6.16
CA GLU A 55 14.46 -10.52 -7.53
C GLU A 55 14.93 -9.10 -7.90
N ARG A 56 14.27 -8.06 -7.35
CA ARG A 56 14.62 -6.63 -7.43
C ARG A 56 14.26 -5.87 -6.13
N PHE A 57 14.33 -4.53 -6.15
CA PHE A 57 13.87 -3.64 -5.07
C PHE A 57 12.34 -3.60 -4.93
N GLU A 58 11.72 -4.77 -4.72
CA GLU A 58 10.29 -4.91 -4.45
C GLU A 58 10.01 -4.60 -2.97
N GLU A 59 8.81 -4.11 -2.64
CA GLU A 59 8.48 -3.72 -1.25
C GLU A 59 8.52 -4.88 -0.24
N GLY A 60 8.21 -6.11 -0.69
CA GLY A 60 8.10 -7.29 0.16
C GLY A 60 6.80 -7.40 0.95
N ASP A 61 6.65 -8.48 1.73
CA ASP A 61 5.45 -8.78 2.54
C ASP A 61 5.39 -7.96 3.84
N TYR A 62 6.53 -7.45 4.28
CA TYR A 62 6.74 -6.66 5.50
C TYR A 62 7.47 -5.40 5.11
N THR A 63 6.78 -4.28 5.06
CA THR A 63 7.34 -2.99 4.63
C THR A 63 6.87 -1.86 5.51
N GLU A 64 7.79 -0.98 5.91
CA GLU A 64 7.45 0.28 6.58
C GLU A 64 8.60 1.30 6.46
N ASP A 65 8.22 2.57 6.36
CA ASP A 65 9.09 3.73 6.47
C ASP A 65 8.98 4.29 7.89
N VAL A 66 10.01 4.07 8.71
CA VAL A 66 10.12 4.61 10.06
C VAL A 66 10.79 5.98 9.96
N THR A 67 10.07 7.04 10.33
CA THR A 67 10.50 8.44 10.17
C THR A 67 11.06 9.08 11.44
N ALA A 68 11.05 8.35 12.56
CA ALA A 68 11.61 8.79 13.83
C ALA A 68 12.00 7.57 14.68
N PRO A 69 13.04 7.67 15.54
CA PRO A 69 13.35 6.64 16.51
C PRO A 69 12.32 6.62 17.65
N ASP A 70 12.25 5.50 18.36
CA ASP A 70 11.51 5.36 19.61
C ASP A 70 12.24 6.02 20.81
N ASP A 71 11.60 6.00 21.97
CA ASP A 71 12.12 6.58 23.22
C ASP A 71 13.45 5.94 23.68
N GLU A 72 13.80 4.77 23.13
CA GLU A 72 15.02 4.02 23.42
C GLU A 72 16.13 4.30 22.40
N GLY A 73 15.87 5.18 21.43
CA GLY A 73 16.82 5.54 20.38
C GLY A 73 16.95 4.46 19.31
N LEU A 74 15.92 3.67 19.06
CA LEU A 74 15.90 2.66 18.01
C LEU A 74 14.94 3.05 16.89
N TRP A 75 15.36 2.85 15.65
CA TRP A 75 14.48 2.93 14.48
C TRP A 75 13.89 1.53 14.28
N THR A 76 12.62 1.37 14.67
CA THR A 76 12.01 0.05 14.84
C THR A 76 10.83 -0.14 13.90
N TYR A 77 10.91 -1.15 13.03
CA TYR A 77 9.76 -1.78 12.39
C TYR A 77 9.14 -2.77 13.38
N ASP A 78 7.84 -2.65 13.65
CA ASP A 78 7.10 -3.57 14.53
C ASP A 78 5.81 -4.05 13.85
N THR A 79 5.67 -5.36 13.68
CA THR A 79 4.48 -5.94 13.07
C THR A 79 3.67 -6.74 14.08
N ASN A 80 2.33 -6.68 13.98
CA ASN A 80 1.42 -7.53 14.73
C ASN A 80 0.81 -8.67 13.87
N LYS A 81 1.42 -8.97 12.72
CA LYS A 81 1.04 -10.13 11.87
C LYS A 81 1.19 -11.45 12.64
N PRO A 82 0.59 -12.57 12.19
CA PRO A 82 0.75 -13.87 12.85
C PRO A 82 2.23 -14.22 13.11
N ALA A 83 2.52 -14.87 14.23
CA ALA A 83 3.90 -15.25 14.56
C ALA A 83 4.49 -16.18 13.50
N LEU A 84 5.73 -15.91 13.13
CA LEU A 84 6.47 -16.72 12.17
C LEU A 84 6.92 -18.04 12.81
N PRO A 85 6.78 -19.18 12.12
CA PRO A 85 7.37 -20.44 12.57
C PRO A 85 8.90 -20.36 12.66
N ASN A 86 9.49 -21.07 13.62
CA ASN A 86 10.94 -21.25 13.68
C ASN A 86 11.47 -21.88 12.38
N GLY A 87 12.63 -21.42 11.92
CA GLY A 87 13.24 -21.83 10.66
C GLY A 87 12.75 -21.04 9.44
N THR A 88 11.73 -20.18 9.57
CA THR A 88 11.32 -19.25 8.51
C THR A 88 12.48 -18.32 8.17
N ILE A 89 12.76 -18.12 6.88
CA ILE A 89 13.81 -17.20 6.42
C ILE A 89 13.16 -15.88 6.03
N ILE A 90 13.57 -14.80 6.67
CA ILE A 90 13.22 -13.43 6.32
C ILE A 90 14.31 -12.91 5.39
N TYR A 91 14.03 -12.80 4.10
CA TYR A 91 14.88 -12.06 3.16
C TYR A 91 14.53 -10.58 3.29
N TYR A 92 15.52 -9.70 3.39
CA TYR A 92 15.25 -8.28 3.62
C TYR A 92 16.28 -7.37 2.95
N TRP A 93 15.84 -6.13 2.71
CA TRP A 93 16.70 -5.01 2.38
C TRP A 93 16.26 -3.79 3.19
N VAL A 94 17.19 -2.86 3.38
CA VAL A 94 16.96 -1.61 4.14
C VAL A 94 17.41 -0.43 3.30
N TYR A 95 16.62 0.63 3.31
CA TYR A 95 17.03 1.95 2.89
C TYR A 95 17.10 2.89 4.10
N VAL A 96 18.15 3.70 4.14
CA VAL A 96 18.33 4.71 5.18
C VAL A 96 18.64 6.06 4.53
N GLN A 97 17.98 7.11 5.00
CA GLN A 97 18.38 8.48 4.69
C GLN A 97 19.21 9.05 5.84
N PHE A 98 20.48 9.36 5.58
CA PHE A 98 21.41 9.94 6.53
C PHE A 98 22.00 11.22 5.94
N ALA A 99 21.84 12.36 6.63
CA ALA A 99 22.28 13.68 6.18
C ALA A 99 21.86 13.98 4.72
N ASP A 100 20.58 13.76 4.40
CA ASP A 100 19.98 13.93 3.07
C ASP A 100 20.54 13.04 1.96
N GLN A 101 21.35 12.03 2.31
CA GLN A 101 21.87 11.02 1.40
C GLN A 101 21.26 9.64 1.67
N GLY A 102 20.98 8.92 0.59
CA GLY A 102 20.40 7.58 0.65
C GLY A 102 21.45 6.47 0.68
N TYR A 103 21.26 5.50 1.57
CA TYR A 103 22.11 4.33 1.75
C TYR A 103 21.26 3.06 1.68
N TRP A 104 21.84 1.97 1.16
CA TRP A 104 21.12 0.72 0.94
C TRP A 104 21.87 -0.47 1.56
N LEU A 105 21.12 -1.37 2.19
CA LEU A 105 21.60 -2.67 2.65
C LEU A 105 20.77 -3.74 1.94
N THR A 106 21.33 -4.39 0.93
CA THR A 106 20.60 -5.37 0.09
C THR A 106 20.99 -6.81 0.39
N ASP A 107 20.19 -7.74 -0.13
CA ASP A 107 20.49 -9.18 -0.18
C ASP A 107 20.74 -9.82 1.19
N LYS A 108 20.08 -9.30 2.23
CA LYS A 108 20.20 -9.83 3.57
C LYS A 108 19.14 -10.89 3.84
N LYS A 109 19.46 -11.76 4.81
CA LYS A 109 18.54 -12.78 5.30
C LYS A 109 18.70 -12.98 6.80
N HIS A 110 17.60 -13.29 7.47
CA HIS A 110 17.55 -13.65 8.88
C HIS A 110 16.70 -14.91 9.06
N THR A 111 17.14 -15.86 9.88
CA THR A 111 16.36 -17.07 10.17
C THR A 111 15.65 -16.91 11.50
N VAL A 112 14.33 -17.07 11.51
CA VAL A 112 13.50 -16.97 12.70
C VAL A 112 13.88 -18.05 13.70
N LEU A 113 14.38 -17.64 14.86
CA LEU A 113 14.69 -18.51 15.99
C LEU A 113 14.03 -17.95 17.25
N ARG A 114 12.80 -18.39 17.51
CA ARG A 114 12.12 -18.13 18.79
C ARG A 114 12.59 -19.16 19.80
N THR A 115 13.48 -18.77 20.69
CA THR A 115 13.67 -19.50 21.95
C THR A 115 12.37 -19.38 22.74
N LYS A 116 11.83 -20.50 23.25
CA LYS A 116 10.70 -20.44 24.19
C LYS A 116 11.07 -19.43 25.29
N ALA A 117 10.35 -18.32 25.36
CA ALA A 117 10.58 -17.32 26.38
C ALA A 117 10.37 -18.00 27.74
N THR A 118 11.45 -18.19 28.49
CA THR A 118 11.42 -18.52 29.91
C THR A 118 10.69 -17.37 30.59
N VAL A 119 9.46 -17.63 31.03
CA VAL A 119 8.68 -16.68 31.82
C VAL A 119 9.45 -16.43 33.13
N ALA A 120 10.07 -15.25 33.25
CA ALA A 120 10.58 -14.75 34.52
C ALA A 120 9.48 -13.93 35.23
N PRO A 121 9.41 -13.96 36.59
CA PRO A 121 8.15 -13.81 37.31
C PRO A 121 7.92 -12.43 37.98
N LYS A 122 6.65 -12.26 38.42
CA LYS A 122 6.15 -11.41 39.53
C LYS A 122 5.78 -9.97 39.13
N ARG A 123 4.61 -9.41 39.51
CA ARG A 123 4.00 -9.45 40.85
C ARG A 123 2.47 -9.21 40.88
N THR A 124 1.83 -10.10 41.64
CA THR A 124 0.48 -10.21 42.26
C THR A 124 -0.07 -8.86 42.80
N THR A 125 -1.38 -8.54 42.82
CA THR A 125 -2.54 -9.14 43.55
C THR A 125 -3.77 -8.31 43.09
N SER A 126 -4.98 -8.83 42.82
CA SER A 126 -5.89 -9.45 43.79
C SER A 126 -6.98 -10.32 43.17
N THR A 127 -7.16 -11.46 43.82
CA THR A 127 -8.29 -12.39 43.85
C THR A 127 -9.67 -11.74 43.73
N THR A 128 -10.53 -12.26 42.86
CA THR A 128 -11.93 -12.58 43.22
C THR A 128 -12.40 -13.82 42.46
N THR A 129 -12.82 -14.80 43.25
CA THR A 129 -13.45 -16.09 42.95
C THR A 129 -14.49 -16.03 41.83
N THR A 130 -14.37 -16.95 40.86
CA THR A 130 -15.43 -17.24 39.89
C THR A 130 -16.52 -18.05 40.56
N THR A 131 -17.63 -17.39 40.91
CA THR A 131 -18.90 -18.06 41.17
C THR A 131 -19.61 -18.22 39.83
N THR A 132 -19.88 -19.47 39.45
CA THR A 132 -20.74 -19.81 38.32
C THR A 132 -22.12 -19.23 38.56
N THR A 133 -22.54 -18.25 37.77
CA THR A 133 -23.93 -17.79 37.72
C THR A 133 -24.30 -17.52 36.28
N THR A 134 -25.28 -18.28 35.81
CA THR A 134 -25.97 -18.13 34.54
C THR A 134 -26.65 -16.78 34.50
N THR A 135 -26.09 -15.80 33.80
CA THR A 135 -26.76 -14.53 33.49
C THR A 135 -26.93 -14.38 32.00
N THR A 136 -28.20 -14.42 31.58
CA THR A 136 -28.74 -13.97 30.30
C THR A 136 -28.26 -12.54 30.01
N THR A 137 -27.22 -12.38 29.19
CA THR A 137 -26.82 -11.08 28.66
C THR A 137 -27.74 -10.70 27.51
N THR A 138 -28.62 -9.75 27.78
CA THR A 138 -29.43 -9.05 26.78
C THR A 138 -28.51 -8.41 25.74
N VAL A 139 -28.60 -8.91 24.50
CA VAL A 139 -27.95 -8.31 23.33
C VAL A 139 -28.42 -6.85 23.24
N PRO A 140 -27.51 -5.87 23.09
CA PRO A 140 -27.92 -4.48 22.92
C PRO A 140 -28.90 -4.36 21.74
N PRO A 141 -30.00 -3.59 21.87
CA PRO A 141 -31.04 -3.54 20.87
C PRO A 141 -30.47 -3.01 19.55
N CYS A 142 -30.57 -3.81 18.49
CA CYS A 142 -30.20 -3.47 17.12
C CYS A 142 -31.13 -2.35 16.62
N PRO A 143 -30.67 -1.09 16.51
CA PRO A 143 -31.57 -0.01 16.12
C PRO A 143 -31.98 -0.20 14.66
N HIS A 144 -33.27 -0.04 14.38
CA HIS A 144 -33.82 -0.22 13.04
C HIS A 144 -33.24 0.79 12.04
N THR A 145 -33.03 0.33 10.80
CA THR A 145 -32.64 1.17 9.66
C THR A 145 -33.32 0.70 8.39
N LEU A 146 -33.56 1.62 7.46
CA LEU A 146 -34.06 1.32 6.10
C LEU A 146 -32.96 0.77 5.17
N THR A 147 -31.71 0.75 5.64
CA THR A 147 -30.55 0.32 4.86
C THR A 147 -30.61 -1.18 4.60
N THR A 148 -30.49 -1.55 3.33
CA THR A 148 -30.23 -2.93 2.91
C THR A 148 -28.94 -3.00 2.10
N TYR A 149 -28.30 -4.15 2.11
CA TYR A 149 -27.11 -4.44 1.30
C TYR A 149 -27.21 -5.79 0.60
N ASN A 150 -26.46 -5.97 -0.49
CA ASN A 150 -26.32 -7.21 -1.25
C ASN A 150 -27.65 -7.97 -1.50
N GLY A 151 -28.62 -7.28 -2.11
CA GLY A 151 -29.88 -7.90 -2.52
C GLY A 151 -30.94 -8.01 -1.41
N GLY A 152 -30.87 -7.17 -0.38
CA GLY A 152 -31.94 -7.04 0.62
C GLY A 152 -31.57 -7.46 2.04
N LYS A 153 -30.30 -7.79 2.30
CA LYS A 153 -29.83 -8.11 3.67
C LYS A 153 -30.00 -6.89 4.58
N THR A 154 -30.55 -7.11 5.76
CA THR A 154 -30.78 -6.09 6.78
C THR A 154 -29.53 -5.90 7.66
N THR A 155 -29.42 -4.72 8.28
CA THR A 155 -28.35 -4.38 9.22
C THR A 155 -28.91 -3.51 10.35
N CYS A 156 -28.11 -3.27 11.38
CA CYS A 156 -28.45 -2.30 12.43
C CYS A 156 -27.97 -0.90 12.01
N ALA A 157 -28.65 0.15 12.48
CA ALA A 157 -28.17 1.52 12.26
C ALA A 157 -26.75 1.71 12.82
N GLY A 158 -25.90 2.41 12.06
CA GLY A 158 -24.50 2.68 12.44
C GLY A 158 -23.53 1.50 12.29
N LYS A 159 -24.01 0.30 11.93
CA LYS A 159 -23.13 -0.86 11.73
C LYS A 159 -22.34 -0.74 10.42
N LEU A 160 -21.04 -1.01 10.49
CA LEU A 160 -20.17 -1.16 9.33
C LEU A 160 -20.62 -2.36 8.48
N ILE A 161 -20.87 -2.13 7.19
CA ILE A 161 -21.38 -3.14 6.25
C ILE A 161 -20.41 -3.47 5.11
N PHE A 162 -19.39 -2.64 4.93
CA PHE A 162 -18.29 -2.87 3.98
C PHE A 162 -17.08 -2.08 4.43
N GLU A 163 -15.92 -2.72 4.36
CA GLU A 163 -14.63 -2.10 4.62
C GLU A 163 -13.61 -2.76 3.71
N ASP A 164 -12.72 -1.95 3.15
CA ASP A 164 -11.49 -2.45 2.59
C ASP A 164 -10.33 -1.54 2.93
N THR A 165 -9.38 -2.11 3.67
CA THR A 165 -8.12 -1.47 4.02
C THR A 165 -7.03 -1.85 3.03
N PHE A 166 -7.32 -2.69 2.02
CA PHE A 166 -6.34 -3.21 1.06
C PHE A 166 -5.18 -4.02 1.69
N GLU A 167 -5.22 -4.31 2.99
CA GLU A 167 -4.19 -5.09 3.70
C GLU A 167 -4.05 -6.54 3.19
N GLN A 168 -5.06 -7.04 2.47
CA GLN A 168 -5.07 -8.40 1.92
C GLN A 168 -4.19 -8.53 0.66
N GLY A 169 -3.68 -7.41 0.11
CA GLY A 169 -2.83 -7.45 -1.09
C GLY A 169 -3.55 -7.88 -2.36
N SER A 170 -4.88 -8.02 -2.32
CA SER A 170 -5.72 -8.46 -3.44
C SER A 170 -6.94 -7.55 -3.56
N PHE A 171 -7.29 -7.21 -4.80
CA PHE A 171 -8.57 -6.55 -5.11
C PHE A 171 -9.75 -7.51 -4.95
N ALA A 172 -9.55 -8.78 -5.31
CA ALA A 172 -10.56 -9.81 -5.17
C ALA A 172 -10.74 -10.20 -3.69
N PRO A 173 -11.97 -10.52 -3.26
CA PRO A 173 -13.19 -10.60 -4.07
C PRO A 173 -14.05 -9.32 -4.00
N LYS A 174 -13.53 -8.19 -3.49
CA LYS A 174 -14.36 -7.01 -3.23
C LYS A 174 -14.42 -6.06 -4.42
N TRP A 175 -13.31 -5.96 -5.15
CA TRP A 175 -13.12 -5.04 -6.25
C TRP A 175 -12.78 -5.81 -7.53
N GLN A 176 -13.24 -5.25 -8.63
CA GLN A 176 -12.91 -5.68 -9.98
C GLN A 176 -12.56 -4.45 -10.82
N HIS A 177 -11.70 -4.64 -11.81
CA HIS A 177 -11.39 -3.59 -12.76
C HIS A 177 -12.57 -3.35 -13.71
N GLU A 178 -12.72 -2.08 -14.10
CA GLU A 178 -13.59 -1.65 -15.19
C GLU A 178 -12.71 -1.29 -16.38
N LEU A 179 -12.64 -2.18 -17.37
CA LEU A 179 -11.83 -1.98 -18.58
C LEU A 179 -12.71 -1.29 -19.62
N ARG A 180 -12.43 -0.01 -19.90
CA ARG A 180 -13.15 0.76 -20.93
C ARG A 180 -12.43 2.05 -21.32
N ILE A 181 -12.79 2.55 -22.49
CA ILE A 181 -12.51 3.91 -22.98
C ILE A 181 -13.80 4.73 -22.76
N PRO A 182 -13.79 5.85 -22.02
CA PRO A 182 -14.96 6.72 -21.94
C PRO A 182 -15.44 7.16 -23.33
N LEU A 183 -16.76 7.25 -23.51
CA LEU A 183 -17.36 7.85 -24.71
C LEU A 183 -17.07 9.35 -24.73
N ASP A 184 -16.81 9.90 -25.90
CA ASP A 184 -16.58 11.34 -26.07
C ASP A 184 -17.87 12.10 -25.76
N THR A 185 -17.88 12.75 -24.60
CA THR A 185 -18.95 13.61 -24.07
C THR A 185 -18.28 14.83 -23.43
N ASP A 186 -19.03 15.89 -23.17
CA ASP A 186 -18.45 17.15 -22.64
C ASP A 186 -17.73 17.00 -21.28
N SER A 187 -18.02 15.92 -20.55
CA SER A 187 -17.40 15.57 -19.27
C SER A 187 -16.54 14.29 -19.33
N ALA A 188 -16.22 13.82 -20.52
CA ALA A 188 -15.43 12.61 -20.70
C ALA A 188 -13.99 12.82 -20.24
N GLU A 189 -13.49 11.84 -19.50
CA GLU A 189 -12.08 11.76 -19.12
C GLU A 189 -11.27 11.28 -20.32
N PHE A 190 -10.16 11.96 -20.62
CA PHE A 190 -9.33 11.64 -21.77
C PHE A 190 -8.31 10.53 -21.44
N VAL A 191 -8.83 9.34 -21.14
CA VAL A 191 -8.09 8.20 -20.57
C VAL A 191 -8.59 6.87 -21.14
N SER A 192 -7.75 5.84 -21.10
CA SER A 192 -8.19 4.44 -21.24
C SER A 192 -8.03 3.73 -19.89
N TYR A 193 -9.10 3.11 -19.39
CA TYR A 193 -9.04 2.31 -18.18
C TYR A 193 -8.68 0.87 -18.53
N GLN A 194 -7.54 0.41 -18.02
CA GLN A 194 -6.97 -0.90 -18.32
C GLN A 194 -6.60 -1.63 -17.03
N ASN A 195 -6.33 -2.94 -17.14
CA ASN A 195 -5.85 -3.76 -16.04
C ASN A 195 -4.36 -4.06 -16.21
N LEU A 196 -3.54 -3.03 -15.99
CA LEU A 196 -2.09 -3.13 -16.05
C LEU A 196 -1.49 -2.97 -14.64
N PRO A 197 -0.47 -3.78 -14.29
CA PRO A 197 0.14 -3.75 -12.95
C PRO A 197 0.82 -2.42 -12.63
N GLU A 198 1.26 -1.66 -13.64
CA GLU A 198 1.81 -0.31 -13.46
C GLU A 198 0.73 0.73 -13.12
N ASN A 199 -0.53 0.51 -13.48
CA ASN A 199 -1.60 1.50 -13.30
C ASN A 199 -2.42 1.31 -12.03
N SER A 200 -2.53 0.08 -11.53
CA SER A 200 -3.16 -0.19 -10.23
C SER A 200 -2.53 -1.38 -9.54
N TYR A 201 -2.15 -1.16 -8.29
CA TYR A 201 -1.60 -2.20 -7.44
C TYR A 201 -1.88 -1.87 -5.97
N ILE A 202 -1.64 -2.85 -5.10
CA ILE A 202 -1.68 -2.64 -3.65
C ILE A 202 -0.24 -2.59 -3.16
N ALA A 203 0.11 -1.50 -2.48
CA ALA A 203 1.42 -1.27 -1.89
C ALA A 203 1.24 -0.75 -0.47
N ALA A 204 1.93 -1.37 0.49
CA ALA A 204 1.85 -1.05 1.92
C ALA A 204 0.41 -0.82 2.44
N GLY A 205 -0.50 -1.78 2.21
CA GLY A 205 -1.88 -1.71 2.69
C GLY A 205 -2.70 -0.59 2.05
N ARG A 206 -2.35 -0.14 0.84
CA ARG A 206 -3.07 0.93 0.13
C ARG A 206 -3.24 0.58 -1.33
N LEU A 207 -4.42 0.87 -1.86
CA LEU A 207 -4.62 0.97 -3.30
C LEU A 207 -3.82 2.17 -3.83
N VAL A 208 -2.94 1.89 -4.78
CA VAL A 208 -2.19 2.90 -5.54
C VAL A 208 -2.67 2.86 -6.97
N ILE A 209 -3.02 4.02 -7.51
CA ILE A 209 -3.37 4.21 -8.93
C ILE A 209 -2.39 5.21 -9.51
N VAL A 210 -1.67 4.81 -10.56
CA VAL A 210 -0.66 5.64 -11.23
C VAL A 210 -1.03 5.75 -12.71
N PRO A 211 -1.35 6.94 -13.23
CA PRO A 211 -1.53 7.11 -14.66
C PRO A 211 -0.19 7.01 -15.38
N THR A 212 -0.17 6.35 -16.54
CA THR A 212 0.98 6.27 -17.44
C THR A 212 0.60 6.84 -18.81
N LEU A 213 1.61 7.17 -19.62
CA LEU A 213 1.37 7.56 -21.00
C LEU A 213 1.26 6.30 -21.86
N VAL A 214 0.35 6.31 -22.82
CA VAL A 214 0.13 5.16 -23.72
C VAL A 214 1.39 4.83 -24.54
N ASN A 215 2.23 5.83 -24.84
CA ASN A 215 3.49 5.65 -25.56
C ASN A 215 4.63 5.03 -24.73
N MET A 216 4.40 4.73 -23.45
CA MET A 216 5.27 3.85 -22.69
C MET A 216 5.15 2.39 -23.14
N ASN A 217 4.02 2.03 -23.78
CA ASN A 217 3.92 0.79 -24.55
C ASN A 217 4.56 1.01 -25.93
N ALA A 218 5.55 0.18 -26.27
CA ALA A 218 6.29 0.25 -27.53
C ALA A 218 5.40 0.12 -28.77
N ASP A 219 4.22 -0.48 -28.63
CA ASP A 219 3.25 -0.60 -29.73
C ASP A 219 2.57 0.73 -30.09
N TYR A 220 2.64 1.77 -29.25
CA TYR A 220 1.90 3.03 -29.39
C TYR A 220 2.81 4.25 -29.52
N THR A 221 3.42 4.43 -30.68
CA THR A 221 4.15 5.66 -31.00
C THR A 221 3.23 6.88 -31.08
N ASP A 222 3.78 8.10 -31.01
CA ASP A 222 3.02 9.34 -31.17
C ASP A 222 2.27 9.42 -32.51
N GLU A 223 2.77 8.77 -33.55
CA GLU A 223 2.06 8.63 -34.83
C GLU A 223 0.86 7.71 -34.68
N ARG A 224 1.05 6.54 -34.05
CA ARG A 224 -0.02 5.56 -33.82
C ARG A 224 -1.11 6.10 -32.90
N ILE A 225 -0.80 6.99 -31.95
CA ILE A 225 -1.83 7.70 -31.16
C ILE A 225 -2.74 8.55 -32.07
N ARG A 226 -2.21 9.13 -33.16
CA ARG A 226 -2.95 10.02 -34.07
C ARG A 226 -3.66 9.29 -35.22
N THR A 227 -3.21 8.10 -35.60
CA THR A 227 -3.69 7.41 -36.81
C THR A 227 -4.18 5.98 -36.56
N GLY A 228 -3.84 5.40 -35.41
CA GLY A 228 -4.04 4.00 -35.13
C GLY A 228 -5.34 3.67 -34.44
N GLU A 229 -5.36 2.47 -33.86
CA GLU A 229 -6.49 1.89 -33.15
C GLU A 229 -6.04 1.32 -31.79
N LEU A 230 -6.87 1.53 -30.78
CA LEU A 230 -6.76 0.95 -29.46
C LEU A 230 -7.94 0.01 -29.25
N VAL A 231 -7.67 -1.26 -28.98
CA VAL A 231 -8.67 -2.27 -28.62
C VAL A 231 -8.33 -2.79 -27.25
N LEU A 232 -9.28 -2.77 -26.33
CA LEU A 232 -9.10 -3.25 -24.96
C LEU A 232 -9.49 -4.71 -24.85
N ASP A 233 -8.51 -5.57 -24.54
CA ASP A 233 -8.77 -6.96 -24.21
C ASP A 233 -9.54 -7.07 -22.88
N GLY A 234 -10.49 -7.99 -22.79
CA GLY A 234 -11.32 -8.18 -21.60
C GLY A 234 -12.22 -6.98 -21.23
N CYS A 235 -12.57 -6.11 -22.21
CA CYS A 235 -13.40 -4.93 -21.99
C CYS A 235 -14.70 -5.23 -21.21
N THR A 236 -15.00 -4.39 -20.23
CA THR A 236 -16.19 -4.50 -19.38
C THR A 236 -17.09 -3.26 -19.55
N SER A 237 -17.43 -2.93 -20.81
CA SER A 237 -18.30 -1.77 -21.13
C SER A 237 -19.59 -1.80 -20.28
N PRO A 238 -19.86 -0.76 -19.48
CA PRO A 238 -21.07 -0.72 -18.66
C PRO A 238 -22.34 -0.50 -19.50
N THR A 239 -22.20 0.01 -20.73
CA THR A 239 -23.31 0.32 -21.65
C THR A 239 -23.43 -0.67 -22.81
N ASN A 240 -22.54 -1.66 -22.90
CA ASN A 240 -22.36 -2.53 -24.06
C ASN A 240 -22.13 -1.76 -25.38
N ASN A 241 -21.59 -0.54 -25.30
CA ASN A 241 -21.23 0.24 -26.48
C ASN A 241 -19.83 -0.16 -26.96
N PRO A 242 -19.67 -0.58 -28.23
CA PRO A 242 -18.37 -1.03 -28.74
C PRO A 242 -17.31 0.07 -28.71
N TYR A 243 -17.67 1.35 -28.80
CA TYR A 243 -16.73 2.47 -28.71
C TYR A 243 -16.11 2.64 -27.32
N GLU A 244 -16.65 1.97 -26.30
CA GLU A 244 -16.01 1.87 -24.98
C GLU A 244 -14.95 0.76 -24.92
N CYS A 245 -14.89 -0.12 -25.92
CA CYS A 245 -13.92 -1.21 -25.99
C CYS A 245 -12.88 -1.02 -27.08
N GLN A 246 -13.17 -0.21 -28.08
CA GLN A 246 -12.24 0.12 -29.14
C GLN A 246 -12.37 1.58 -29.56
N ARG A 247 -11.22 2.19 -29.88
CA ARG A 247 -11.16 3.53 -30.45
C ARG A 247 -10.23 3.54 -31.63
N LYS A 248 -10.70 4.08 -32.74
CA LYS A 248 -9.90 4.38 -33.92
C LYS A 248 -9.70 5.88 -34.03
N ALA A 249 -8.44 6.32 -34.13
CA ALA A 249 -8.13 7.72 -34.36
C ALA A 249 -8.56 8.12 -35.79
N ALA A 250 -9.20 9.27 -35.91
CA ALA A 250 -9.69 9.79 -37.18
C ALA A 250 -9.87 11.31 -37.12
N ARG A 251 -9.40 12.01 -38.15
CA ARG A 251 -9.51 13.48 -38.26
C ARG A 251 -8.92 14.18 -37.02
N SER A 252 -9.73 14.88 -36.24
CA SER A 252 -9.35 15.59 -35.02
C SER A 252 -9.41 14.73 -33.76
N THR A 253 -9.86 13.47 -33.86
CA THR A 253 -9.95 12.54 -32.74
C THR A 253 -8.71 11.66 -32.71
N ILE A 254 -7.96 11.70 -31.62
CA ILE A 254 -6.80 10.84 -31.36
C ILE A 254 -7.16 9.75 -30.34
N LEU A 255 -6.28 8.76 -30.18
CA LEU A 255 -6.39 7.78 -29.09
C LEU A 255 -6.15 8.46 -27.73
N PRO A 256 -6.79 7.97 -26.64
CA PRO A 256 -6.54 8.51 -25.31
C PRO A 256 -5.06 8.33 -24.94
N PRO A 257 -4.33 9.42 -24.64
CA PRO A 257 -2.89 9.37 -24.44
C PRO A 257 -2.50 8.90 -23.03
N VAL A 258 -3.47 8.81 -22.11
CA VAL A 258 -3.27 8.38 -20.74
C VAL A 258 -3.91 7.01 -20.53
N VAL A 259 -3.16 6.11 -19.89
CA VAL A 259 -3.67 4.85 -19.36
C VAL A 259 -3.78 4.98 -17.85
N SER A 260 -4.90 4.53 -17.30
CA SER A 260 -5.14 4.52 -15.84
C SER A 260 -5.95 3.28 -15.46
N ALA A 261 -6.28 3.16 -14.19
CA ALA A 261 -7.10 2.08 -13.67
C ALA A 261 -8.40 2.61 -13.05
N LYS A 262 -9.47 1.83 -13.19
CA LYS A 262 -10.75 2.07 -12.53
C LYS A 262 -11.21 0.78 -11.88
N LEU A 263 -11.59 0.88 -10.61
CA LEU A 263 -12.07 -0.23 -9.80
C LEU A 263 -13.51 0.02 -9.36
N ASN A 264 -14.32 -1.03 -9.31
CA ASN A 264 -15.68 -0.96 -8.80
C ASN A 264 -16.07 -2.23 -8.02
N THR A 265 -17.18 -2.15 -7.28
CA THR A 265 -17.74 -3.27 -6.50
C THR A 265 -19.05 -3.81 -7.10
N LYS A 266 -19.37 -3.53 -8.38
CA LYS A 266 -20.71 -3.73 -9.00
C LYS A 266 -21.31 -5.12 -8.76
N ASN A 267 -20.45 -6.15 -8.75
CA ASN A 267 -20.83 -7.56 -8.58
C ASN A 267 -20.59 -8.11 -7.16
N HIS A 268 -20.03 -7.32 -6.24
CA HIS A 268 -19.54 -7.79 -4.95
C HIS A 268 -20.22 -7.10 -3.77
N PHE A 269 -20.45 -5.79 -3.89
CA PHE A 269 -21.06 -5.01 -2.83
C PHE A 269 -21.97 -3.91 -3.39
N ARG A 270 -23.20 -3.87 -2.88
CA ARG A 270 -24.17 -2.79 -3.13
C ARG A 270 -24.96 -2.52 -1.85
N PHE A 271 -25.30 -1.26 -1.60
CA PHE A 271 -26.09 -0.84 -0.45
C PHE A 271 -27.06 0.28 -0.85
N ARG A 272 -28.15 0.45 -0.09
CA ARG A 272 -29.21 1.43 -0.41
C ARG A 272 -28.95 2.81 0.20
N TYR A 273 -28.62 2.86 1.49
CA TYR A 273 -28.37 4.08 2.24
C TYR A 273 -27.17 3.89 3.16
N GLY A 274 -26.39 4.94 3.40
CA GLY A 274 -25.23 4.85 4.28
C GLY A 274 -24.32 6.06 4.18
N ARG A 275 -23.28 6.04 5.01
CA ARG A 275 -22.16 6.97 4.93
C ARG A 275 -20.96 6.23 4.35
N VAL A 276 -20.29 6.85 3.39
CA VAL A 276 -19.04 6.35 2.83
C VAL A 276 -17.92 7.24 3.34
N GLU A 277 -16.95 6.63 4.02
CA GLU A 277 -15.75 7.32 4.50
C GLU A 277 -14.54 6.77 3.74
N ILE A 278 -13.77 7.67 3.14
CA ILE A 278 -12.62 7.33 2.30
C ILE A 278 -11.42 8.11 2.82
N ARG A 279 -10.33 7.39 3.09
CA ARG A 279 -9.01 7.99 3.35
C ARG A 279 -8.16 7.86 2.10
N ALA A 280 -8.01 8.94 1.35
CA ALA A 280 -7.22 8.98 0.12
C ALA A 280 -6.27 10.19 0.11
N LYS A 281 -5.16 10.08 -0.62
CA LYS A 281 -4.33 11.23 -1.01
C LYS A 281 -4.90 11.80 -2.30
N LEU A 282 -5.08 13.12 -2.37
CA LEU A 282 -5.49 13.78 -3.61
C LEU A 282 -4.41 13.59 -4.69
N PRO A 283 -4.81 13.36 -5.95
CA PRO A 283 -3.86 13.20 -7.04
C PRO A 283 -3.08 14.49 -7.27
N LYS A 284 -1.83 14.33 -7.74
CA LYS A 284 -0.92 15.42 -8.07
C LYS A 284 -0.59 15.34 -9.56
N GLY A 285 -0.84 16.41 -10.28
CA GLY A 285 -0.55 16.52 -11.71
C GLY A 285 -1.39 17.63 -12.35
N ASP A 286 -1.00 18.01 -13.56
CA ASP A 286 -1.80 18.93 -14.36
C ASP A 286 -2.99 18.20 -14.99
N TRP A 287 -4.10 18.92 -15.14
CA TRP A 287 -5.33 18.39 -15.77
C TRP A 287 -5.97 17.19 -15.06
N ILE A 288 -5.67 16.98 -13.77
CA ILE A 288 -6.31 15.96 -12.93
C ILE A 288 -7.40 16.60 -12.06
N PHE A 289 -8.53 15.91 -11.94
CA PHE A 289 -9.63 16.28 -11.05
C PHE A 289 -9.92 15.14 -10.04
N PRO A 290 -10.14 15.43 -8.75
CA PRO A 290 -9.94 16.72 -8.07
C PRO A 290 -8.45 17.03 -7.86
N ARG A 291 -8.03 18.25 -8.18
CA ARG A 291 -6.64 18.70 -8.01
C ARG A 291 -6.34 19.00 -6.56
N LYS A 292 -5.18 18.56 -6.06
CA LYS A 292 -4.61 19.08 -4.81
C LYS A 292 -4.17 20.53 -5.02
N THR A 293 -4.88 21.48 -4.41
CA THR A 293 -4.46 22.89 -4.31
C THR A 293 -3.31 23.06 -3.34
#